data_AF-A0A7V8XG98-F1
#
_entry.id   AF-A0A7V8XG98-F1
#
_cell.length_a   1.000
_cell.length_b   1.000
_cell.length_c   1.000
_cell.angle_alpha   90.00
_cell.angle_beta   90.00
_cell.angle_gamma   90.00
#
_symmetry.space_group_name_H-M   'P 1'
#
loop_
_entity.id
_entity.type
_entity.pdbx_description
1 polymer ?
#
loop_
_entity_poly.entity_id
_entity_poly.type
_entity_poly.pdbx_seq_one_letter_code
_entity_poly.pdbx_strand_id
1 'polypeptide(L)' 'MKKSSYDEIRRSFRWHLPPRLNIGVEACERQPSDAPAILVTDGREITRTVSFGELARDSNRLANALRGLGV' A
#
# COMPACT_ATOMS: atom_id res chain seq x y z
N MET A 1 -0.81 8.42 -30.19
CA MET A 1 -1.52 8.60 -28.90
C MET A 1 -0.95 9.84 -28.22
N LYS A 2 -1.75 10.88 -28.01
CA LYS A 2 -1.28 12.15 -27.41
C LYS A 2 -1.14 11.95 -25.90
N LYS A 3 0.04 12.20 -25.32
CA LYS A 3 0.19 12.23 -23.86
C LYS A 3 -0.43 13.53 -23.34
N SER A 4 -1.40 13.43 -22.44
CA SER A 4 -1.93 14.60 -21.72
C SER A 4 -0.83 15.26 -20.89
N SER A 5 -0.88 16.58 -20.77
CA SER A 5 0.06 17.30 -19.90
C SER A 5 -0.19 16.95 -18.43
N TYR A 6 0.80 17.15 -17.56
CA TYR A 6 0.62 16.95 -16.13
C TYR A 6 -0.56 17.78 -15.59
N ASP A 7 -0.69 19.04 -16.03
CA ASP A 7 -1.77 19.92 -15.63
C ASP A 7 -3.16 19.41 -16.07
N GLU A 8 -3.24 18.84 -17.28
CA GLU A 8 -4.47 18.28 -17.80
C GLU A 8 -4.90 17.04 -17.01
N ILE A 9 -3.96 16.15 -16.69
CA ILE A 9 -4.21 14.97 -15.84
C ILE A 9 -4.66 15.40 -14.45
N ARG A 10 -3.94 16.35 -13.84
CA ARG A 10 -4.25 16.86 -12.50
C ARG A 10 -5.65 17.50 -12.44
N ARG A 11 -6.05 18.27 -13.47
CA ARG A 11 -7.36 18.95 -13.51
C ARG A 11 -8.53 17.98 -13.74
N SER A 12 -8.33 16.98 -14.60
CA SER A 12 -9.38 16.03 -15.01
C SER A 12 -9.56 14.85 -14.04
N PHE A 13 -8.56 14.55 -13.21
CA PHE A 13 -8.61 13.41 -12.30
C PHE A 13 -9.79 13.46 -11.33
N ARG A 14 -10.51 12.34 -11.21
CA ARG A 14 -11.56 12.12 -10.22
C ARG A 14 -11.40 10.73 -9.61
N TRP A 15 -11.53 10.65 -8.29
CA TRP A 15 -11.57 9.37 -7.58
C TRP A 15 -12.90 8.66 -7.89
N HIS A 16 -12.81 7.47 -8.48
CA HIS A 16 -13.94 6.57 -8.70
C HIS A 16 -13.77 5.35 -7.79
N LEU A 17 -14.11 5.52 -6.51
CA LEU A 17 -13.90 4.51 -5.48
C LEU A 17 -15.24 3.95 -4.97
N PRO A 18 -15.25 2.72 -4.44
CA PRO A 18 -16.43 2.16 -3.76
C PRO A 18 -16.87 3.04 -2.57
N PRO A 19 -18.16 2.99 -2.17
CA PRO A 19 -18.68 3.75 -1.03
C PRO A 19 -17.99 3.43 0.31
N ARG A 20 -17.45 2.21 0.44
CA ARG A 20 -16.62 1.79 1.57
C ARG A 20 -15.34 1.18 1.01
N LEU A 21 -14.22 1.78 1.36
CA LEU A 21 -12.90 1.32 0.97
C LEU A 21 -11.97 1.41 2.17
N ASN A 22 -11.16 0.38 2.36
CA ASN A 22 -10.03 0.40 3.28
C ASN A 22 -8.75 0.29 2.45
N ILE A 23 -7.97 1.36 2.43
CA ILE A 23 -6.74 1.41 1.64
C ILE A 23 -5.70 0.38 2.11
N GLY A 24 -5.70 0.03 3.41
CA GLY A 24 -4.82 -1.00 3.96
C GLY A 24 -5.14 -2.38 3.39
N VAL A 25 -6.43 -2.71 3.23
CA VAL A 25 -6.86 -3.97 2.60
C VAL A 25 -6.48 -3.99 1.11
N GLU A 26 -6.79 -2.91 0.38
CA GLU A 26 -6.49 -2.83 -1.06
C GLU A 26 -4.98 -2.88 -1.34
N ALA A 27 -4.17 -2.24 -0.49
CA ALA A 27 -2.72 -2.18 -0.68
C ALA A 27 -1.99 -3.44 -0.18
N CYS A 28 -2.42 -4.03 0.95
CA CYS A 28 -1.67 -5.09 1.62
C CYS A 28 -2.31 -6.47 1.48
N GLU A 29 -3.62 -6.59 1.71
CA GLU A 29 -4.29 -7.89 1.89
C GLU A 29 -4.81 -8.50 0.59
N ARG A 30 -5.07 -7.67 -0.43
CA ARG A 30 -5.56 -8.13 -1.74
C ARG A 30 -4.52 -8.93 -2.55
N GLN A 31 -3.24 -8.81 -2.19
CA GLN A 31 -2.14 -9.44 -2.91
C GLN A 31 -1.85 -10.86 -2.41
N PRO A 32 -1.24 -11.74 -3.21
CA PRO A 32 -0.82 -13.06 -2.74
C PRO A 32 0.12 -12.94 -1.54
N SER A 33 -0.19 -13.67 -0.47
CA SER A 33 0.48 -13.48 0.83
C SER A 33 1.98 -13.78 0.83
N ASP A 34 2.43 -14.63 -0.08
CA ASP A 34 3.81 -15.04 -0.28
C ASP A 34 4.57 -14.16 -1.27
N ALA A 35 3.87 -13.30 -2.02
CA ALA A 35 4.50 -12.39 -2.98
C ALA A 35 5.30 -11.29 -2.28
N PRO A 36 6.42 -10.81 -2.88
CA PRO A 36 7.22 -9.73 -2.35
C PRO A 36 6.46 -8.39 -2.38
N ALA A 37 6.38 -7.71 -1.24
CA ALA A 37 5.76 -6.41 -1.09
C ALA A 37 6.79 -5.27 -1.00
N ILE A 38 7.84 -5.46 -0.19
CA ILE A 38 8.88 -4.46 0.03
C ILE A 38 10.24 -5.12 -0.11
N LEU A 39 11.09 -4.53 -0.95
CA LEU A 39 12.51 -4.89 -1.05
C LEU A 39 13.30 -3.90 -0.21
N VAL A 40 13.79 -4.36 0.95
CA VAL A 40 14.66 -3.59 1.81
C VAL A 40 16.07 -3.70 1.24
N THR A 41 16.75 -2.56 1.12
CA THR A 41 18.08 -2.45 0.55
C THR A 41 18.91 -1.46 1.33
N ASP A 42 20.21 -1.69 1.38
CA ASP A 42 21.21 -0.72 1.85
C ASP A 42 21.64 0.27 0.76
N GLY A 43 21.03 0.19 -0.42
CA GLY A 43 21.36 0.96 -1.63
C GLY A 43 22.34 0.26 -2.58
N ARG A 44 22.86 -0.92 -2.21
CA ARG A 44 23.73 -1.75 -3.06
C ARG A 44 23.09 -3.10 -3.38
N GLU A 45 22.52 -3.75 -2.37
CA GLU A 45 21.88 -5.05 -2.51
C GLU A 45 20.55 -5.12 -1.76
N ILE A 46 19.70 -6.07 -2.15
CA ILE A 46 18.49 -6.37 -1.38
C ILE A 46 18.93 -7.15 -0.14
N THR A 47 18.74 -6.54 1.02
CA THR A 47 19.10 -7.13 2.31
C THR A 47 17.96 -7.94 2.92
N ARG A 48 16.72 -7.63 2.55
CA ARG A 48 15.53 -8.37 2.98
C ARG A 48 14.36 -8.16 2.03
N THR A 49 13.59 -9.22 1.81
CA THR A 49 12.29 -9.14 1.14
C THR A 49 11.19 -9.31 2.18
N VAL A 50 10.28 -8.35 2.25
CA VAL A 50 9.05 -8.43 3.07
C VAL A 50 7.93 -8.92 2.18
N SER A 51 7.24 -9.98 2.57
CA SER A 51 6.06 -10.45 1.83
C SER A 51 4.81 -9.63 2.14
N PHE A 52 3.80 -9.68 1.27
CA PHE A 52 2.50 -9.04 1.55
C PHE A 52 1.84 -9.60 2.81
N GLY A 53 1.99 -10.90 3.08
CA GLY A 53 1.49 -11.53 4.29
C GLY A 53 2.20 -11.03 5.56
N GLU A 54 3.51 -10.80 5.51
CA GLU A 54 4.24 -10.14 6.60
C GLU A 54 3.78 -8.70 6.81
N LEU A 55 3.68 -7.92 5.73
CA LEU A 55 3.24 -6.53 5.77
C LEU A 55 1.84 -6.39 6.37
N ALA A 56 0.90 -7.24 5.95
CA ALA A 56 -0.46 -7.25 6.49
C ALA A 56 -0.47 -7.59 8.00
N ARG A 57 0.30 -8.58 8.44
CA ARG A 57 0.39 -8.94 9.87
C ARG A 57 0.97 -7.80 10.71
N ASP A 58 2.07 -7.19 10.27
CA ASP A 58 2.71 -6.10 11.01
C ASP A 58 1.83 -4.84 11.04
N SER A 59 1.17 -4.52 9.92
CA SER A 59 0.19 -3.43 9.84
C SER A 59 -0.97 -3.64 10.81
N ASN A 60 -1.56 -4.84 10.83
CA ASN A 60 -2.65 -5.19 11.75
C ASN A 60 -2.21 -5.17 13.22
N ARG A 61 -0.97 -5.59 13.52
CA ARG A 61 -0.40 -5.48 14.87
C ARG A 61 -0.31 -4.03 15.32
N LEU A 62 0.15 -3.13 14.45
CA LEU A 62 0.20 -1.70 14.74
C LEU A 62 -1.20 -1.10 14.90
N ALA A 63 -2.13 -1.42 14.00
CA ALA A 63 -3.52 -0.93 14.06
C ALA A 63 -4.20 -1.31 15.39
N ASN A 64 -3.99 -2.56 15.86
CA ASN A 64 -4.50 -3.00 17.15
C ASN A 64 -3.88 -2.25 18.34
N ALA A 65 -2.57 -1.96 18.30
CA ALA A 65 -1.92 -1.16 19.33
C ALA A 65 -2.45 0.29 19.35
N LEU A 66 -2.60 0.93 18.19
CA LEU A 66 -3.17 2.27 18.07
C LEU A 66 -4.60 2.34 18.58
N ARG A 67 -5.42 1.34 18.25
CA ARG A 67 -6.78 1.20 18.80
C ARG A 67 -6.76 1.12 20.33
N GLY A 68 -5.82 0.37 20.90
CA GLY A 68 -5.62 0.29 22.36
C GLY A 68 -5.25 1.63 23.02
N LEU A 69 -4.64 2.53 22.25
CA LEU A 69 -4.31 3.89 22.67
C LEU A 69 -5.45 4.90 22.42
N GLY A 70 -6.58 4.46 21.85
CA GLY A 70 -7.76 5.30 21.60
C GLY A 70 -7.72 6.12 20.31
N VAL A 71 -6.86 5.74 19.36
CA VAL A 71 -6.87 6.29 17.99
C VAL A 71 -8.03 5.72 17.19
#